data_AF-A0A432QCX5-F1
#
_entry.id   AF-A0A432QCX5-F1
#
_cell.length_a   1.000
_cell.length_b   1.000
_cell.length_c   1.000
_cell.angle_alpha   90.00
_cell.angle_beta   90.00
_cell.angle_gamma   90.00
#
_symmetry.space_group_name_H-M   'P 1'
#
loop_
_entity.id
_entity.type
_entity.pdbx_description
1 polymer ?
#
loop_
_entity_poly.entity_id
_entity_poly.type
_entity_poly.pdbx_seq_one_letter_code
_entity_poly.pdbx_strand_id
1 'polypeptide(L)'
;MGITQHTSGTDNVRSLANLAVITGNLGKEGAGLNPLRGQNNVQGASDMGCNPTFFPGYQRCDDEAACKKFSEIWDTPITDKPGLLATEMGDAIMDGKLAGLWIMGENPILSDPNSAHAKKAFEQLDCLVVQDIFLTETAEIADVVLPAASFAEKNGTFVNTERKVQRVRRAVPPPGDARDDLSIINMVSKRMLGSQGGYTGPVDPLYHTVAPLATDVFAEITTCWPAMAGMSYERLDQGALTWPCPAEDHPGTPILHTRGIVRGKGLLSSLSWSGPDEVPDDEYPLVLTTGRVLYQYHTGTMTRRSPVLEESAPSAYVEMNPEDADELGLVDAEEVEASSRRGAIRLPVKITDRVRKGLVFIPFHYKEAAANLLTNDALDPQCKIAEAKVCAIKVGKIDPEKAEIRLD
;
A
#
# COMPACT_ATOMS: atom_id res chain seq x y z
N MET A 1 3.98 -8.88 7.10
CA MET A 1 5.07 -8.00 6.64
C MET A 1 6.46 -8.39 7.12
N GLY A 2 6.65 -9.04 8.28
CA GLY A 2 7.97 -9.54 8.73
C GLY A 2 8.55 -10.72 7.92
N ILE A 3 8.16 -10.84 6.66
CA ILE A 3 8.64 -11.82 5.67
C ILE A 3 8.98 -11.05 4.40
N THR A 4 8.08 -10.16 3.98
CA THR A 4 8.14 -9.45 2.69
C THR A 4 8.94 -8.14 2.72
N GLN A 5 9.02 -7.45 3.86
CA GLN A 5 9.72 -6.15 3.98
C GLN A 5 11.17 -6.33 4.46
N HIS A 6 11.93 -7.06 3.66
CA HIS A 6 13.35 -7.34 3.83
C HIS A 6 14.01 -7.41 2.45
N THR A 7 15.32 -7.20 2.37
CA THR A 7 16.07 -7.37 1.11
C THR A 7 16.00 -8.81 0.56
N SER A 8 15.72 -9.80 1.40
CA SER A 8 15.47 -11.20 0.99
C SER A 8 13.98 -11.55 0.93
N GLY A 9 13.07 -10.57 0.81
CA GLY A 9 11.63 -10.75 0.93
C GLY A 9 11.03 -11.75 -0.07
N THR A 10 11.48 -11.72 -1.33
CA THR A 10 11.03 -12.64 -2.37
C THR A 10 11.42 -14.09 -2.05
N ASP A 11 12.66 -14.29 -1.60
CA ASP A 11 13.17 -15.63 -1.26
C ASP A 11 12.59 -16.14 0.06
N ASN A 12 12.27 -15.27 1.02
CA ASN A 12 11.51 -15.66 2.21
C ASN A 12 10.13 -16.24 1.83
N VAL A 13 9.41 -15.61 0.89
CA VAL A 13 8.12 -16.12 0.40
C VAL A 13 8.30 -17.44 -0.37
N ARG A 14 9.31 -17.55 -1.23
CA ARG A 14 9.64 -18.80 -1.93
C ARG A 14 9.97 -19.93 -0.97
N SER A 15 10.67 -19.65 0.13
CA SER A 15 10.97 -20.62 1.17
C SER A 15 9.69 -21.19 1.78
N LEU A 16 8.73 -20.33 2.14
CA LEU A 16 7.43 -20.76 2.64
C LEU A 16 6.63 -21.54 1.58
N ALA A 17 6.70 -21.14 0.31
CA ALA A 17 6.07 -21.86 -0.79
C ALA A 17 6.69 -23.25 -1.01
N ASN A 18 8.02 -23.38 -0.93
CA ASN A 18 8.71 -24.66 -0.97
C ASN A 18 8.22 -25.58 0.14
N LEU A 19 8.09 -25.09 1.37
CA LEU A 19 7.56 -25.86 2.49
C LEU A 19 6.12 -26.33 2.24
N ALA A 20 5.25 -25.46 1.72
CA ALA A 20 3.87 -25.81 1.40
C ALA A 20 3.78 -26.91 0.31
N VAL A 21 4.66 -26.85 -0.70
CA VAL A 21 4.76 -27.87 -1.75
C VAL A 21 5.30 -29.18 -1.20
N ILE A 22 6.40 -29.17 -0.43
CA ILE A 22 7.05 -30.36 0.14
C ILE A 22 6.09 -31.10 1.09
N THR A 23 5.33 -30.36 1.89
CA THR A 23 4.41 -30.94 2.88
C THR A 23 3.03 -31.27 2.31
N GLY A 24 2.77 -30.94 1.05
CA GLY A 24 1.45 -31.15 0.42
C GLY A 24 0.33 -30.35 1.09
N ASN A 25 0.64 -29.20 1.67
CA ASN A 25 -0.31 -28.33 2.37
C ASN A 25 -0.89 -27.24 1.44
N LEU A 26 -1.39 -27.68 0.28
CA LEU A 26 -2.04 -26.85 -0.75
C LEU A 26 -3.30 -27.55 -1.26
N GLY A 27 -4.27 -26.79 -1.78
CA GLY A 27 -5.43 -27.35 -2.48
C GLY A 27 -6.49 -28.01 -1.60
N LYS A 28 -6.46 -27.80 -0.28
CA LYS A 28 -7.37 -28.42 0.68
C LYS A 28 -7.75 -27.45 1.80
N GLU A 29 -8.91 -27.68 2.40
CA GLU A 29 -9.42 -26.90 3.52
C GLU A 29 -8.49 -27.02 4.74
N GLY A 30 -8.35 -25.92 5.50
CA GLY A 30 -7.46 -25.85 6.67
C GLY A 30 -5.96 -25.81 6.35
N ALA A 31 -5.58 -25.74 5.06
CA ALA A 31 -4.20 -25.63 4.61
C ALA A 31 -3.97 -24.36 3.77
N GLY A 32 -2.82 -24.29 3.09
CA GLY A 32 -2.48 -23.20 2.18
C GLY A 32 -1.40 -22.26 2.71
N LEU A 33 -0.78 -21.53 1.78
CA LEU A 33 0.08 -20.40 2.08
C LEU A 33 -0.75 -19.12 1.93
N ASN A 34 -1.09 -18.50 3.06
CA ASN A 34 -2.06 -17.41 3.11
C ASN A 34 -1.35 -16.09 3.46
N PRO A 35 -1.01 -15.24 2.47
CA PRO A 35 -0.47 -13.92 2.74
C PRO A 35 -1.60 -13.02 3.29
N LEU A 36 -1.45 -12.58 4.53
CA LEU A 36 -2.38 -11.61 5.13
C LEU A 36 -2.16 -10.24 4.47
N ARG A 37 -3.04 -9.92 3.52
CA ARG A 37 -3.05 -8.62 2.84
C ARG A 37 -3.50 -7.54 3.82
N GLY A 38 -2.88 -6.36 3.74
CA GLY A 38 -3.10 -5.27 4.71
C GLY A 38 -4.34 -4.44 4.42
N GLN A 39 -4.31 -3.66 3.33
CA GLN A 39 -5.41 -2.76 2.98
C GLN A 39 -6.63 -3.52 2.43
N ASN A 40 -7.81 -2.97 2.72
CA ASN A 40 -9.12 -3.52 2.38
C ASN A 40 -9.26 -3.98 0.91
N ASN A 41 -8.58 -3.29 -0.02
CA ASN A 41 -8.67 -3.55 -1.45
C ASN A 41 -7.32 -3.73 -2.15
N VAL A 42 -6.21 -3.98 -1.42
CA VAL A 42 -4.91 -4.19 -2.08
C VAL A 42 -4.94 -5.40 -3.04
N GLN A 43 -5.76 -6.40 -2.70
CA GLN A 43 -6.00 -7.53 -3.59
C GLN A 43 -6.71 -7.07 -4.86
N GLY A 44 -7.80 -6.29 -4.73
CA GLY A 44 -8.55 -5.77 -5.87
C GLY A 44 -7.75 -4.80 -6.74
N ALA A 45 -6.96 -3.90 -6.14
CA ALA A 45 -6.07 -3.01 -6.87
C ALA A 45 -5.04 -3.81 -7.70
N SER A 46 -4.45 -4.85 -7.10
CA SER A 46 -3.55 -5.77 -7.82
C SER A 46 -4.28 -6.50 -8.93
N ASP A 47 -5.51 -6.97 -8.67
CA ASP A 47 -6.36 -7.66 -9.64
C ASP A 47 -6.68 -6.76 -10.83
N MET A 48 -6.86 -5.45 -10.62
CA MET A 48 -7.18 -4.46 -11.65
C MET A 48 -5.95 -3.87 -12.35
N GLY A 49 -4.76 -4.41 -12.11
CA GLY A 49 -3.54 -3.93 -12.78
C GLY A 49 -3.04 -2.58 -12.26
N CYS A 50 -3.29 -2.23 -10.99
CA CYS A 50 -2.57 -1.14 -10.30
C CYS A 50 -1.12 -1.56 -10.00
N ASN A 51 -0.39 -1.93 -11.04
CA ASN A 51 0.97 -2.40 -11.05
C ASN A 51 1.59 -2.08 -12.43
N PRO A 52 2.83 -1.60 -12.50
CA PRO A 52 3.42 -1.17 -13.78
C PRO A 52 3.66 -2.30 -14.80
N THR A 53 3.52 -3.57 -14.41
CA THR A 53 3.83 -4.74 -15.26
C THR A 53 2.58 -5.50 -15.72
N PHE A 54 1.41 -5.23 -15.15
CA PHE A 54 0.22 -6.07 -15.38
C PHE A 54 -0.99 -5.24 -15.77
N PHE A 55 -1.69 -5.70 -16.79
CA PHE A 55 -3.09 -5.39 -17.03
C PHE A 55 -4.01 -6.13 -16.03
N PRO A 56 -5.31 -5.77 -15.94
CA PRO A 56 -6.29 -6.49 -15.13
C PRO A 56 -6.21 -8.01 -15.31
N GLY A 57 -6.35 -8.76 -14.23
CA GLY A 57 -6.31 -10.22 -14.22
C GLY A 57 -4.91 -10.83 -14.27
N TYR A 58 -3.88 -10.09 -13.85
CA TYR A 58 -2.47 -10.54 -13.84
C TYR A 58 -1.92 -10.89 -15.23
N GLN A 59 -2.40 -10.20 -16.27
CA GLN A 59 -1.94 -10.35 -17.65
C GLN A 59 -0.75 -9.41 -17.86
N ARG A 60 0.44 -9.93 -18.20
CA ARG A 60 1.64 -9.08 -18.33
C ARG A 60 1.52 -8.12 -19.50
N CYS A 61 2.02 -6.89 -19.35
CA CYS A 61 2.02 -5.91 -20.43
C CYS A 61 2.97 -6.26 -21.58
N ASP A 62 4.02 -7.05 -21.31
CA ASP A 62 5.00 -7.53 -22.29
C ASP A 62 4.59 -8.86 -22.96
N ASP A 63 3.38 -9.37 -22.69
CA ASP A 63 2.78 -10.47 -23.45
C ASP A 63 2.04 -9.90 -24.67
N GLU A 64 2.49 -10.27 -25.86
CA GLU A 64 1.93 -9.81 -27.14
C GLU A 64 0.42 -10.07 -27.24
N ALA A 65 -0.07 -11.22 -26.75
CA ALA A 65 -1.48 -11.55 -26.80
C ALA A 65 -2.31 -10.69 -25.85
N ALA A 66 -1.77 -10.39 -24.67
CA ALA A 66 -2.42 -9.49 -23.72
C ALA A 66 -2.43 -8.05 -24.25
N CYS A 67 -1.29 -7.55 -24.71
CA CYS A 67 -1.17 -6.19 -25.26
C CYS A 67 -2.12 -5.97 -26.44
N LYS A 68 -2.18 -6.94 -27.38
CA LYS A 68 -3.14 -6.91 -28.49
C LYS A 68 -4.59 -6.87 -27.99
N LYS A 69 -4.95 -7.77 -27.09
CA LYS A 69 -6.31 -7.85 -26.52
C LYS A 69 -6.73 -6.53 -25.88
N PHE A 70 -5.90 -5.94 -25.03
CA PHE A 70 -6.25 -4.68 -24.37
C PHE A 70 -6.27 -3.50 -25.34
N SER A 71 -5.37 -3.48 -26.34
CA SER A 71 -5.39 -2.45 -27.40
C SER A 71 -6.69 -2.51 -28.22
N GLU A 72 -7.21 -3.71 -28.48
CA GLU A 72 -8.51 -3.92 -29.15
C GLU A 72 -9.70 -3.52 -28.26
N ILE A 73 -9.67 -3.85 -26.96
CA ILE A 73 -10.75 -3.50 -26.02
C ILE A 73 -10.86 -1.98 -25.84
N TRP A 74 -9.74 -1.28 -25.74
CA TRP A 74 -9.70 0.16 -25.47
C TRP A 74 -9.53 1.02 -26.74
N ASP A 75 -9.50 0.40 -27.91
CA ASP A 75 -9.31 1.06 -29.21
C ASP A 75 -8.14 2.08 -29.20
N THR A 76 -7.05 1.71 -28.52
CA THR A 76 -5.91 2.60 -28.27
C THR A 76 -4.61 1.79 -28.31
N PRO A 77 -3.55 2.26 -28.98
CA PRO A 77 -2.25 1.60 -28.92
C PRO A 77 -1.69 1.61 -27.48
N ILE A 78 -1.37 0.43 -26.95
CA ILE A 78 -0.77 0.30 -25.61
C ILE A 78 0.72 -0.03 -25.71
N THR A 79 1.51 0.52 -24.78
CA THR A 79 2.93 0.18 -24.63
C THR A 79 3.10 -1.24 -24.08
N ASP A 80 4.04 -1.98 -24.65
CA ASP A 80 4.46 -3.31 -24.19
C ASP A 80 5.53 -3.24 -23.09
N LYS A 81 5.98 -2.04 -22.73
CA LYS A 81 7.03 -1.82 -21.72
C LYS A 81 6.44 -1.60 -20.34
N PRO A 82 6.93 -2.33 -19.31
CA PRO A 82 6.58 -2.04 -17.93
C PRO A 82 6.91 -0.59 -17.53
N GLY A 83 6.05 0.01 -16.72
CA GLY A 83 6.29 1.32 -16.10
C GLY A 83 7.27 1.28 -14.93
N LEU A 84 7.50 2.44 -14.31
CA LEU A 84 8.31 2.55 -13.08
C LEU A 84 7.57 1.96 -11.88
N LEU A 85 8.29 1.29 -10.99
CA LEU A 85 7.78 0.93 -9.67
C LEU A 85 7.74 2.17 -8.77
N ALA A 86 6.79 2.23 -7.82
CA ALA A 86 6.68 3.37 -6.90
C ALA A 86 8.01 3.67 -6.16
N THR A 87 8.73 2.61 -5.78
CA THR A 87 10.06 2.71 -5.13
C THR A 87 11.16 3.25 -6.03
N GLU A 88 10.96 3.30 -7.34
CA GLU A 88 11.91 3.83 -8.33
C GLU A 88 11.54 5.25 -8.77
N MET A 89 10.32 5.71 -8.46
CA MET A 89 9.83 7.01 -8.90
C MET A 89 10.61 8.16 -8.24
N GLY A 90 10.98 8.05 -6.96
CA GLY A 90 11.75 9.09 -6.27
C GLY A 90 13.08 9.41 -6.96
N ASP A 91 13.88 8.37 -7.26
CA ASP A 91 15.13 8.50 -8.00
C ASP A 91 14.89 9.02 -9.42
N ALA A 92 13.86 8.53 -10.10
CA ALA A 92 13.53 8.99 -11.45
C ALA A 92 13.16 10.49 -11.50
N ILE A 93 12.51 11.02 -10.45
CA ILE A 93 12.21 12.45 -10.34
C ILE A 93 13.50 13.24 -10.16
N MET A 94 14.38 12.84 -9.22
CA MET A 94 15.64 13.54 -8.97
C MET A 94 16.61 13.49 -10.16
N ASP A 95 16.53 12.42 -10.97
CA ASP A 95 17.27 12.28 -12.23
C ASP A 95 16.67 13.10 -13.39
N GLY A 96 15.54 13.78 -13.18
CA GLY A 96 14.83 14.54 -14.21
C GLY A 96 14.13 13.67 -15.28
N LYS A 97 13.88 12.39 -14.98
CA LYS A 97 13.19 11.43 -15.88
C LYS A 97 11.68 11.40 -15.67
N LEU A 98 11.18 11.89 -14.54
CA LEU A 98 9.75 11.98 -14.21
C LEU A 98 9.41 13.41 -13.79
N ALA A 99 8.60 14.10 -14.59
CA ALA A 99 8.27 15.52 -14.40
C ALA A 99 6.90 15.73 -13.70
N GLY A 100 5.99 14.77 -13.79
CA GLY A 100 4.65 14.88 -13.22
C GLY A 100 4.19 13.59 -12.54
N LEU A 101 3.44 13.73 -11.46
CA LEU A 101 2.92 12.60 -10.69
C LEU A 101 1.48 12.87 -10.23
N TRP A 102 0.60 11.89 -10.41
CA TRP A 102 -0.76 11.91 -9.87
C TRP A 102 -0.90 10.81 -8.82
N ILE A 103 -0.95 11.21 -7.55
CA ILE A 103 -1.11 10.33 -6.39
C ILE A 103 -2.59 10.27 -6.02
N MET A 104 -3.15 9.06 -5.92
CA MET A 104 -4.57 8.85 -5.60
C MET A 104 -4.70 7.99 -4.34
N GLY A 105 -5.22 8.57 -3.26
CA GLY A 105 -5.54 7.87 -2.01
C GLY A 105 -4.33 7.32 -1.26
N GLU A 106 -3.15 7.94 -1.43
CA GLU A 106 -1.91 7.56 -0.78
C GLU A 106 -1.20 8.76 -0.15
N ASN A 107 -0.35 8.49 0.84
CA ASN A 107 0.41 9.51 1.57
C ASN A 107 1.91 9.14 1.69
N PRO A 108 2.61 9.01 0.56
CA PRO A 108 4.00 8.53 0.51
C PRO A 108 4.97 9.36 1.34
N ILE A 109 4.76 10.67 1.52
CA ILE A 109 5.63 11.50 2.39
C ILE A 109 5.69 10.96 3.83
N LEU A 110 4.62 10.32 4.32
CA LEU A 110 4.62 9.73 5.66
C LEU A 110 4.75 8.20 5.65
N SER A 111 4.23 7.52 4.63
CA SER A 111 4.19 6.05 4.58
C SER A 111 5.43 5.39 4.01
N ASP A 112 6.18 6.08 3.15
CA ASP A 112 7.29 5.47 2.44
C ASP A 112 8.56 5.49 3.28
N PRO A 113 9.40 4.44 3.19
CA PRO A 113 10.70 4.44 3.85
C PRO A 113 11.57 5.61 3.40
N ASN A 114 12.34 6.15 4.33
CA ASN A 114 13.13 7.37 4.12
C ASN A 114 12.22 8.50 3.60
N SER A 115 11.26 8.88 4.43
CA SER A 115 10.29 9.94 4.10
C SER A 115 10.94 11.26 3.66
N ALA A 116 12.15 11.57 4.14
CA ALA A 116 12.90 12.73 3.71
C ALA A 116 13.28 12.68 2.22
N HIS A 117 13.66 11.50 1.72
CA HIS A 117 13.93 11.28 0.30
C HIS A 117 12.66 11.47 -0.55
N ALA A 118 11.54 10.86 -0.15
CA ALA A 118 10.26 11.00 -0.85
C ALA A 118 9.82 12.48 -0.94
N LYS A 119 9.87 13.21 0.18
CA LYS A 119 9.55 14.64 0.22
C LYS A 119 10.44 15.44 -0.74
N LYS A 120 11.76 15.26 -0.65
CA LYS A 120 12.73 15.97 -1.51
C LYS A 120 12.54 15.66 -3.00
N ALA A 121 12.17 14.44 -3.34
CA ALA A 121 11.87 14.07 -4.72
C ALA A 121 10.59 14.79 -5.20
N PHE A 122 9.51 14.74 -4.44
CA PHE A 122 8.24 15.35 -4.85
C PHE A 122 8.30 16.87 -4.98
N GLU A 123 9.12 17.55 -4.17
CA GLU A 123 9.37 19.00 -4.30
C GLU A 123 10.07 19.41 -5.62
N GLN A 124 10.59 18.45 -6.39
CA GLN A 124 11.25 18.70 -7.69
C GLN A 124 10.35 18.42 -8.90
N LEU A 125 9.12 17.93 -8.68
CA LEU A 125 8.16 17.72 -9.77
C LEU A 125 7.73 19.06 -10.39
N ASP A 126 7.52 19.08 -11.70
CA ASP A 126 6.89 20.20 -12.40
C ASP A 126 5.37 20.26 -12.13
N CYS A 127 4.77 19.12 -11.77
CA CYS A 127 3.35 19.01 -11.46
C CYS A 127 3.04 17.80 -10.56
N LEU A 128 2.61 18.07 -9.34
CA LEU A 128 2.11 17.09 -8.38
C LEU A 128 0.59 17.26 -8.20
N VAL A 129 -0.17 16.24 -8.60
CA VAL A 129 -1.62 16.15 -8.38
C VAL A 129 -1.88 15.15 -7.26
N VAL A 130 -2.63 15.54 -6.24
CA VAL A 130 -3.06 14.65 -5.16
C VAL A 130 -4.57 14.57 -5.11
N GLN A 131 -5.09 13.36 -5.24
CA GLN A 131 -6.51 13.05 -5.10
C GLN A 131 -6.72 12.28 -3.80
N ASP A 132 -7.32 12.92 -2.80
CA ASP A 132 -7.48 12.35 -1.46
C ASP A 132 -8.77 12.85 -0.79
N ILE A 133 -9.21 12.14 0.24
CA ILE A 133 -10.36 12.49 1.08
C ILE A 133 -10.00 13.51 2.16
N PHE A 134 -8.71 13.67 2.48
CA PHE A 134 -8.20 14.67 3.42
C PHE A 134 -6.96 15.38 2.88
N LEU A 135 -6.68 16.57 3.40
CA LEU A 135 -5.38 17.22 3.19
C LEU A 135 -4.32 16.47 4.02
N THR A 136 -3.57 15.59 3.35
CA THR A 136 -2.45 14.80 3.89
C THR A 136 -1.14 15.55 3.75
N GLU A 137 -0.07 15.07 4.39
CA GLU A 137 1.29 15.62 4.26
C GLU A 137 1.73 15.65 2.78
N THR A 138 1.35 14.65 1.99
CA THR A 138 1.60 14.62 0.55
C THR A 138 0.75 15.66 -0.19
N ALA A 139 -0.52 15.84 0.19
CA ALA A 139 -1.40 16.84 -0.42
C ALA A 139 -1.01 18.29 -0.08
N GLU A 140 -0.37 18.53 1.07
CA GLU A 140 0.07 19.86 1.52
C GLU A 140 1.12 20.47 0.59
N ILE A 141 1.92 19.66 -0.11
CA ILE A 141 2.93 20.11 -1.07
C ILE A 141 2.49 20.00 -2.54
N ALA A 142 1.25 19.58 -2.79
CA ALA A 142 0.76 19.35 -4.15
C ALA A 142 0.42 20.67 -4.86
N ASP A 143 0.66 20.72 -6.18
CA ASP A 143 0.23 21.83 -7.02
C ASP A 143 -1.30 21.85 -7.19
N VAL A 144 -1.91 20.67 -7.23
CA VAL A 144 -3.37 20.49 -7.38
C VAL A 144 -3.86 19.44 -6.40
N VAL A 145 -4.87 19.80 -5.60
CA VAL A 145 -5.60 18.86 -4.74
C VAL A 145 -7.00 18.63 -5.30
N LEU A 146 -7.36 17.37 -5.54
CA LEU A 146 -8.67 16.95 -6.05
C LEU A 146 -9.45 16.21 -4.94
N PRO A 147 -10.53 16.79 -4.40
CA PRO A 147 -11.25 16.21 -3.26
C PRO A 147 -12.01 14.95 -3.67
N ALA A 148 -11.62 13.80 -3.10
CA ALA A 148 -12.24 12.51 -3.35
C ALA A 148 -13.35 12.18 -2.34
N ALA A 149 -14.28 11.33 -2.75
CA ALA A 149 -15.34 10.79 -1.89
C ALA A 149 -14.85 9.58 -1.07
N SER A 150 -15.29 9.50 0.19
CA SER A 150 -14.98 8.39 1.09
C SER A 150 -15.73 7.09 0.71
N PHE A 151 -15.39 5.97 1.36
CA PHE A 151 -16.03 4.66 1.07
C PHE A 151 -17.55 4.68 1.25
N ALA A 152 -18.06 5.49 2.19
CA ALA A 152 -19.49 5.57 2.50
C ALA A 152 -20.25 6.47 1.51
N GLU A 153 -19.52 7.17 0.63
CA GLU A 153 -20.05 8.18 -0.27
C GLU A 153 -20.07 7.73 -1.73
N LYS A 154 -19.57 6.52 -2.01
CA LYS A 154 -19.45 5.97 -3.37
C LYS A 154 -19.97 4.54 -3.50
N ASN A 155 -20.21 4.15 -4.73
CA ASN A 155 -20.55 2.78 -5.10
C ASN A 155 -19.33 2.08 -5.68
N GLY A 156 -19.16 0.80 -5.36
CA GLY A 156 -18.14 -0.02 -5.99
C GLY A 156 -18.09 -1.43 -5.45
N THR A 157 -16.90 -2.01 -5.50
CA THR A 157 -16.58 -3.28 -4.86
C THR A 157 -15.22 -3.20 -4.16
N PHE A 158 -15.03 -4.01 -3.13
CA PHE A 158 -13.72 -4.33 -2.59
C PHE A 158 -13.43 -5.81 -2.73
N VAL A 159 -12.16 -6.16 -2.94
CA VAL A 159 -11.66 -7.53 -2.93
C VAL A 159 -10.73 -7.69 -1.73
N ASN A 160 -11.11 -8.56 -0.81
CA ASN A 160 -10.39 -8.77 0.45
C ASN A 160 -9.22 -9.79 0.30
N THR A 161 -8.55 -10.09 1.42
CA THR A 161 -7.37 -10.99 1.47
C THR A 161 -7.62 -12.42 0.97
N GLU A 162 -8.87 -12.90 1.01
CA GLU A 162 -9.25 -14.25 0.56
C GLU A 162 -9.81 -14.25 -0.87
N ARG A 163 -9.69 -13.13 -1.60
CA ARG A 163 -10.22 -12.90 -2.96
C ARG A 163 -11.75 -12.80 -3.04
N LYS A 164 -12.44 -12.54 -1.92
CA LYS A 164 -13.87 -12.25 -1.95
C LYS A 164 -14.12 -10.84 -2.45
N VAL A 165 -14.87 -10.74 -3.54
CA VAL A 165 -15.45 -9.53 -4.09
C VAL A 165 -16.72 -9.20 -3.30
N GLN A 166 -16.77 -8.00 -2.73
CA GLN A 166 -17.83 -7.53 -1.84
C GLN A 166 -18.37 -6.18 -2.34
N ARG A 167 -19.70 -6.02 -2.33
CA ARG A 167 -20.37 -4.78 -2.75
C ARG A 167 -20.19 -3.64 -1.74
N VAL A 168 -19.80 -2.47 -2.21
CA VAL A 168 -19.73 -1.21 -1.44
C VAL A 168 -20.85 -0.28 -1.87
N ARG A 169 -21.77 0.09 -0.98
CA ARG A 169 -22.93 0.92 -1.31
C ARG A 169 -22.78 2.32 -0.73
N ARG A 170 -23.13 3.32 -1.54
CA ARG A 170 -23.25 4.71 -1.08
C ARG A 170 -24.32 4.79 0.01
N ALA A 171 -23.93 5.27 1.18
CA ALA A 171 -24.80 5.50 2.33
C ALA A 171 -25.19 6.98 2.47
N VAL A 172 -24.29 7.89 2.09
CA VAL A 172 -24.48 9.36 2.17
C VAL A 172 -23.94 10.04 0.90
N PRO A 173 -24.37 11.26 0.55
CA PRO A 173 -23.71 12.04 -0.48
C PRO A 173 -22.31 12.49 -0.01
N PRO A 174 -21.32 12.64 -0.92
CA PRO A 174 -20.04 13.25 -0.62
C PRO A 174 -20.19 14.70 -0.14
N PRO A 175 -19.27 15.18 0.70
CA PRO A 175 -19.28 16.54 1.19
C PRO A 175 -18.81 17.55 0.14
N GLY A 176 -19.45 18.71 0.09
CA GLY A 176 -19.03 19.83 -0.76
C GLY A 176 -18.91 19.45 -2.23
N ASP A 177 -17.75 19.74 -2.83
CA ASP A 177 -17.44 19.44 -4.23
C ASP A 177 -16.73 18.08 -4.43
N ALA A 178 -16.66 17.25 -3.38
CA ALA A 178 -16.02 15.94 -3.47
C ALA A 178 -16.75 15.03 -4.46
N ARG A 179 -15.98 14.23 -5.20
CA ARG A 179 -16.49 13.28 -6.20
C ARG A 179 -15.84 11.93 -5.99
N ASP A 180 -16.52 10.86 -6.41
CA ASP A 180 -15.88 9.54 -6.44
C ASP A 180 -14.68 9.54 -7.39
N ASP A 181 -13.71 8.65 -7.11
CA ASP A 181 -12.43 8.66 -7.82
C ASP A 181 -12.58 8.44 -9.32
N LEU A 182 -13.54 7.61 -9.72
CA LEU A 182 -13.82 7.30 -11.11
C LEU A 182 -14.37 8.52 -11.85
N SER A 183 -15.26 9.29 -11.23
CA SER A 183 -15.73 10.57 -11.76
C SER A 183 -14.59 11.57 -11.97
N ILE A 184 -13.66 11.67 -11.03
CA ILE A 184 -12.51 12.59 -11.13
C ILE A 184 -11.61 12.18 -12.31
N ILE A 185 -11.22 10.90 -12.37
CA ILE A 185 -10.43 10.35 -13.49
C ILE A 185 -11.12 10.64 -14.81
N ASN A 186 -12.41 10.34 -14.93
CA ASN A 186 -13.18 10.55 -16.15
C ASN A 186 -13.22 12.02 -16.58
N MET A 187 -13.39 12.93 -15.62
CA MET A 187 -13.41 14.37 -15.86
C MET A 187 -12.07 14.93 -16.33
N VAL A 188 -10.96 14.39 -15.84
CA VAL A 188 -9.61 14.76 -16.29
C VAL A 188 -9.36 14.18 -17.68
N SER A 189 -9.61 12.89 -17.89
CA SER A 189 -9.45 12.22 -19.19
C SER A 189 -10.24 12.90 -20.29
N LYS A 190 -11.51 13.27 -20.04
CA LYS A 190 -12.34 14.01 -21.01
C LYS A 190 -11.75 15.38 -21.39
N ARG A 191 -11.11 16.07 -20.45
CA ARG A 191 -10.45 17.36 -20.74
C ARG A 191 -9.17 17.18 -21.55
N MET A 192 -8.40 16.14 -21.26
CA MET A 192 -7.14 15.84 -21.96
C MET A 192 -7.36 15.32 -23.38
N LEU A 193 -8.35 14.45 -23.57
CA LEU A 193 -8.56 13.69 -24.80
C LEU A 193 -9.75 14.22 -25.64
N GLY A 194 -10.49 15.20 -25.14
CA GLY A 194 -11.66 15.76 -25.83
C GLY A 194 -12.86 14.81 -25.87
N SER A 195 -13.71 14.91 -26.90
CA SER A 195 -14.91 14.07 -27.06
C SER A 195 -14.63 12.59 -27.32
N GLN A 196 -13.37 12.22 -27.54
CA GLN A 196 -12.90 10.84 -27.73
C GLN A 196 -12.43 10.20 -26.42
N GLY A 197 -12.34 10.95 -25.31
CA GLY A 197 -11.93 10.39 -24.02
C GLY A 197 -12.93 10.60 -22.90
N GLY A 198 -12.92 9.63 -21.99
CA GLY A 198 -13.88 9.53 -20.88
C GLY A 198 -15.18 8.83 -21.31
N TYR A 199 -15.71 8.01 -20.40
CA TYR A 199 -16.99 7.34 -20.56
C TYR A 199 -18.12 8.34 -20.36
N THR A 200 -19.07 8.34 -21.30
CA THR A 200 -20.24 9.20 -21.29
C THR A 200 -21.46 8.49 -20.70
N GLY A 201 -21.45 8.23 -19.39
CA GLY A 201 -22.62 7.72 -18.66
C GLY A 201 -23.75 8.75 -18.49
N PRO A 202 -24.97 8.35 -18.08
CA PRO A 202 -26.04 9.29 -17.76
C PRO A 202 -25.62 10.23 -16.61
N VAL A 203 -26.15 11.46 -16.62
CA VAL A 203 -25.85 12.47 -15.59
C VAL A 203 -26.32 11.96 -14.22
N ASP A 204 -25.42 11.81 -13.25
CA ASP A 204 -25.82 11.63 -11.86
C ASP A 204 -26.52 12.93 -11.40
N PRO A 205 -27.80 12.88 -10.97
CA PRO A 205 -28.55 14.05 -10.55
C PRO A 205 -27.90 14.87 -9.43
N LEU A 206 -26.98 14.28 -8.66
CA LEU A 206 -26.29 14.93 -7.55
C LEU A 206 -25.01 15.67 -7.95
N TYR A 207 -24.34 15.27 -9.04
CA TYR A 207 -23.01 15.83 -9.39
C TYR A 207 -22.99 16.64 -10.68
N HIS A 208 -24.07 16.63 -11.47
CA HIS A 208 -24.07 17.16 -12.83
C HIS A 208 -22.90 16.62 -13.69
N THR A 209 -22.41 15.40 -13.39
CA THR A 209 -21.30 14.77 -14.11
C THR A 209 -21.76 13.53 -14.86
N VAL A 210 -21.16 13.35 -16.02
CA VAL A 210 -21.31 12.24 -16.95
C VAL A 210 -20.12 11.32 -16.67
N ALA A 211 -20.21 10.46 -15.64
CA ALA A 211 -19.18 9.49 -15.29
C ALA A 211 -19.69 8.06 -15.55
N PRO A 212 -18.81 7.10 -15.87
CA PRO A 212 -19.25 5.71 -16.01
C PRO A 212 -19.81 5.22 -14.68
N LEU A 213 -20.87 4.40 -14.73
CA LEU A 213 -21.34 3.75 -13.53
C LEU A 213 -20.34 2.67 -13.13
N ALA A 214 -20.16 2.46 -11.83
CA ALA A 214 -19.28 1.41 -11.32
C ALA A 214 -19.70 0.00 -11.80
N THR A 215 -20.98 -0.18 -12.19
CA THR A 215 -21.51 -1.37 -12.87
C THR A 215 -20.96 -1.54 -14.28
N ASP A 216 -20.83 -0.45 -15.03
CA ASP A 216 -20.36 -0.46 -16.42
C ASP A 216 -18.87 -0.81 -16.46
N VAL A 217 -18.09 -0.18 -15.57
CA VAL A 217 -16.67 -0.52 -15.38
C VAL A 217 -16.51 -1.98 -14.96
N PHE A 218 -17.37 -2.47 -14.06
CA PHE A 218 -17.34 -3.87 -13.66
C PHE A 218 -17.67 -4.82 -14.83
N ALA A 219 -18.64 -4.48 -15.67
CA ALA A 219 -18.95 -5.24 -16.88
C ALA A 219 -17.76 -5.27 -17.86
N GLU A 220 -17.07 -4.14 -18.04
CA GLU A 220 -15.84 -4.09 -18.83
C GLU A 220 -14.74 -4.99 -18.23
N ILE A 221 -14.54 -4.94 -16.90
CA ILE A 221 -13.60 -5.82 -16.19
C ILE A 221 -13.89 -7.29 -16.48
N THR A 222 -15.15 -7.71 -16.53
CA THR A 222 -15.50 -9.11 -16.87
C THR A 222 -15.12 -9.52 -18.29
N THR A 223 -15.06 -8.56 -19.21
CA THR A 223 -14.58 -8.76 -20.59
C THR A 223 -13.05 -8.83 -20.62
N CYS A 224 -12.39 -7.95 -19.86
CA CYS A 224 -10.94 -7.91 -19.72
C CYS A 224 -10.38 -9.16 -19.01
N TRP A 225 -11.13 -9.73 -18.06
CA TRP A 225 -10.67 -10.83 -17.23
C TRP A 225 -11.74 -11.92 -17.06
N PRO A 226 -11.69 -12.98 -17.90
CA PRO A 226 -12.69 -14.06 -17.89
C PRO A 226 -12.83 -14.81 -16.57
N ALA A 227 -11.83 -14.75 -15.67
CA ALA A 227 -11.94 -15.37 -14.35
C ALA A 227 -12.97 -14.69 -13.45
N MET A 228 -13.48 -13.51 -13.82
CA MET A 228 -14.58 -12.82 -13.15
C MET A 228 -15.87 -12.79 -13.96
N ALA A 229 -15.92 -13.43 -15.14
CA ALA A 229 -17.05 -13.32 -16.07
C ALA A 229 -18.40 -13.77 -15.51
N GLY A 230 -18.41 -14.61 -14.49
CA GLY A 230 -19.62 -15.02 -13.82
C GLY A 230 -20.17 -14.00 -12.83
N MET A 231 -19.43 -12.96 -12.46
CA MET A 231 -19.84 -12.01 -11.43
C MET A 231 -20.62 -10.85 -12.03
N SER A 232 -21.65 -10.38 -11.31
CA SER A 232 -22.39 -9.16 -11.61
C SER A 232 -22.78 -8.45 -10.31
N TYR A 233 -23.21 -7.20 -10.39
CA TYR A 233 -23.68 -6.49 -9.20
C TYR A 233 -24.92 -7.15 -8.60
N GLU A 234 -25.82 -7.68 -9.42
CA GLU A 234 -27.02 -8.41 -8.98
C GLU A 234 -26.65 -9.65 -8.18
N ARG A 235 -25.60 -10.39 -8.60
CA ARG A 235 -25.09 -11.52 -7.82
C ARG A 235 -24.42 -11.07 -6.53
N LEU A 236 -23.62 -9.99 -6.59
CA LEU A 236 -22.94 -9.43 -5.43
C LEU A 236 -23.90 -8.79 -4.42
N ASP A 237 -25.11 -8.41 -4.86
CA ASP A 237 -26.18 -7.96 -3.98
C ASP A 237 -26.76 -9.11 -3.13
N GLN A 238 -26.67 -10.36 -3.60
CA GLN A 238 -27.10 -11.55 -2.87
C GLN A 238 -26.02 -12.09 -1.93
N GLY A 239 -24.74 -11.77 -2.19
CA GLY A 239 -23.64 -12.20 -1.34
C GLY A 239 -22.27 -12.02 -2.01
N ALA A 240 -21.21 -12.07 -1.20
CA ALA A 240 -19.85 -11.98 -1.70
C ALA A 240 -19.44 -13.23 -2.49
N LEU A 241 -18.68 -13.06 -3.57
CA LEU A 241 -18.17 -14.15 -4.40
C LEU A 241 -16.65 -14.16 -4.38
N THR A 242 -16.04 -15.34 -4.33
CA THR A 242 -14.58 -15.48 -4.37
C THR A 242 -14.13 -15.73 -5.80
N TRP A 243 -13.23 -14.91 -6.35
CA TRP A 243 -12.68 -15.18 -7.66
C TRP A 243 -11.59 -16.28 -7.57
N PRO A 244 -11.44 -17.15 -8.58
CA PRO A 244 -12.17 -17.20 -9.85
C PRO A 244 -13.66 -17.56 -9.76
N CYS A 245 -14.48 -16.92 -10.60
CA CYS A 245 -15.88 -17.20 -10.85
C CYS A 245 -16.18 -16.96 -12.35
N PRO A 246 -15.90 -17.93 -13.24
CA PRO A 246 -15.92 -17.71 -14.68
C PRO A 246 -17.31 -17.78 -15.33
N ALA A 247 -18.33 -18.26 -14.63
CA ALA A 247 -19.69 -18.43 -15.18
C ALA A 247 -20.76 -18.01 -14.16
N GLU A 248 -21.93 -17.60 -14.66
CA GLU A 248 -23.03 -17.07 -13.84
C GLU A 248 -23.56 -18.09 -12.82
N ASP A 249 -23.48 -19.38 -13.12
CA ASP A 249 -23.86 -20.49 -12.25
C ASP A 249 -22.72 -20.96 -11.33
N HIS A 250 -21.49 -20.45 -11.52
CA HIS A 250 -20.33 -20.84 -10.72
C HIS A 250 -20.43 -20.24 -9.30
N PRO A 251 -20.24 -21.03 -8.21
CA PRO A 251 -20.40 -20.55 -6.83
C PRO A 251 -19.22 -19.69 -6.30
N GLY A 252 -18.28 -19.33 -7.17
CA GLY A 252 -16.95 -18.83 -6.80
C GLY A 252 -15.97 -19.93 -6.36
N THR A 253 -14.70 -19.56 -6.18
CA THR A 253 -13.60 -20.49 -5.87
C THR A 253 -12.97 -20.17 -4.50
N PRO A 254 -13.48 -20.73 -3.39
CA PRO A 254 -12.95 -20.44 -2.05
C PRO A 254 -11.52 -20.96 -1.85
N ILE A 255 -11.19 -22.12 -2.42
CA ILE A 255 -9.88 -22.78 -2.25
C ILE A 255 -9.22 -22.94 -3.63
N LEU A 256 -8.03 -22.36 -3.79
CA LEU A 256 -7.22 -22.53 -4.99
C LEU A 256 -6.47 -23.87 -4.97
N HIS A 257 -6.05 -24.33 -6.15
CA HIS A 257 -5.22 -25.52 -6.33
C HIS A 257 -5.86 -26.87 -5.95
N THR A 258 -7.18 -26.92 -5.78
CA THR A 258 -7.92 -28.15 -5.46
C THR A 258 -7.83 -29.22 -6.55
N ARG A 259 -7.63 -28.81 -7.80
CA ARG A 259 -7.43 -29.70 -8.97
C ARG A 259 -5.96 -29.79 -9.40
N GLY A 260 -5.04 -29.45 -8.51
CA GLY A 260 -3.61 -29.33 -8.81
C GLY A 260 -3.16 -27.88 -8.91
N ILE A 261 -1.84 -27.68 -8.93
CA ILE A 261 -1.24 -26.35 -8.97
C ILE A 261 -1.52 -25.73 -10.35
N VAL A 262 -1.90 -24.44 -10.39
CA VAL A 262 -2.39 -23.77 -11.61
C VAL A 262 -1.38 -23.84 -12.76
N ARG A 263 -0.08 -23.73 -12.44
CA ARG A 263 1.02 -23.87 -13.42
C ARG A 263 1.33 -25.32 -13.84
N GLY A 264 0.51 -26.29 -13.42
CA GLY A 264 0.74 -27.73 -13.58
C GLY A 264 1.41 -28.36 -12.36
N LYS A 265 2.73 -28.16 -12.20
CA LYS A 265 3.52 -28.76 -11.10
C LYS A 265 4.04 -27.71 -10.13
N GLY A 266 4.30 -28.12 -8.88
CA GLY A 266 4.97 -27.28 -7.90
C GLY A 266 6.40 -26.99 -8.35
N LEU A 267 6.82 -25.73 -8.21
CA LEU A 267 8.20 -25.32 -8.46
C LEU A 267 8.91 -25.18 -7.11
N LEU A 268 9.96 -25.97 -6.89
CA LEU A 268 10.90 -25.73 -5.81
C LEU A 268 11.95 -24.74 -6.28
N SER A 269 12.00 -23.58 -5.61
CA SER A 269 12.95 -22.52 -5.93
C SER A 269 14.23 -22.66 -5.10
N SER A 270 15.39 -22.46 -5.74
CA SER A 270 16.63 -22.18 -5.01
C SER A 270 16.48 -20.86 -4.26
N LEU A 271 17.08 -20.78 -3.08
CA LEU A 271 16.97 -19.63 -2.18
C LEU A 271 18.35 -19.04 -1.94
N SER A 272 18.44 -17.71 -1.96
CA SER A 272 19.60 -16.95 -1.53
C SER A 272 19.20 -16.09 -0.34
N TRP A 273 20.03 -16.06 0.70
CA TRP A 273 19.80 -15.18 1.85
C TRP A 273 21.04 -14.32 2.07
N SER A 274 20.84 -13.01 2.04
CA SER A 274 21.90 -12.01 2.21
C SER A 274 21.93 -11.38 3.60
N GLY A 275 20.91 -11.66 4.44
CA GLY A 275 20.69 -10.91 5.67
C GLY A 275 20.13 -9.50 5.42
N PRO A 276 19.84 -8.74 6.48
CA PRO A 276 19.49 -7.32 6.37
C PRO A 276 20.62 -6.50 5.76
N ASP A 277 20.28 -5.44 5.04
CA ASP A 277 21.27 -4.53 4.44
C ASP A 277 21.96 -3.68 5.51
N GLU A 278 21.20 -3.29 6.53
CA GLU A 278 21.68 -2.45 7.63
C GLU A 278 21.62 -3.21 8.96
N VAL A 279 22.79 -3.44 9.55
CA VAL A 279 22.97 -4.07 10.85
C VAL A 279 23.52 -3.07 11.88
N PRO A 280 23.30 -3.30 13.18
CA PRO A 280 23.84 -2.44 14.23
C PRO A 280 25.37 -2.33 14.20
N ASP A 281 25.87 -1.18 14.63
CA ASP A 281 27.30 -0.89 14.84
C ASP A 281 27.51 -0.07 16.12
N ASP A 282 28.75 0.36 16.37
CA ASP A 282 29.11 1.12 17.58
C ASP A 282 28.38 2.47 17.70
N GLU A 283 27.97 3.07 16.58
CA GLU A 283 27.25 4.35 16.56
C GLU A 283 25.73 4.17 16.70
N TYR A 284 25.19 3.13 16.06
CA TYR A 284 23.78 2.76 16.03
C TYR A 284 23.59 1.32 16.54
N PRO A 285 23.63 1.10 17.87
CA PRO A 285 23.76 -0.25 18.46
C PRO A 285 22.44 -1.04 18.53
N LEU A 286 21.30 -0.43 18.22
CA LEU A 286 19.98 -1.06 18.33
C LEU A 286 19.38 -1.34 16.95
N VAL A 287 18.57 -2.40 16.85
CA VAL A 287 17.74 -2.67 15.67
C VAL A 287 16.37 -2.02 15.84
N LEU A 288 15.92 -1.27 14.84
CA LEU A 288 14.54 -0.80 14.73
C LEU A 288 13.71 -1.76 13.88
N THR A 289 12.54 -2.15 14.41
CA THR A 289 11.43 -2.65 13.60
C THR A 289 10.23 -1.69 13.69
N THR A 290 9.56 -1.45 12.57
CA THR A 290 8.31 -0.68 12.56
C THR A 290 7.09 -1.59 12.46
N GLY A 291 5.96 -1.15 13.00
CA GLY A 291 4.71 -1.87 12.79
C GLY A 291 3.48 -1.09 13.19
N ARG A 292 2.42 -1.83 13.54
CA ARG A 292 1.08 -1.28 13.69
C ARG A 292 0.55 -1.47 15.10
N VAL A 293 -0.31 -0.56 15.52
CA VAL A 293 -1.17 -0.69 16.69
C VAL A 293 -2.61 -0.94 16.25
N LEU A 294 -3.45 -1.40 17.17
CA LEU A 294 -4.84 -1.76 16.86
C LEU A 294 -5.70 -0.55 16.49
N TYR A 295 -5.57 0.55 17.23
CA TYR A 295 -6.50 1.68 17.19
C TYR A 295 -6.21 2.67 16.06
N GLN A 296 -4.98 2.67 15.54
CA GLN A 296 -4.57 3.57 14.46
C GLN A 296 -4.29 2.80 13.18
N TYR A 297 -4.73 3.36 12.06
CA TYR A 297 -4.57 2.73 10.75
C TYR A 297 -3.63 3.52 9.86
N HIS A 298 -2.56 2.87 9.41
CA HIS A 298 -1.56 3.43 8.49
C HIS A 298 -1.08 4.81 8.92
N THR A 299 -1.08 5.82 8.06
CA THR A 299 -0.66 7.20 8.36
C THR A 299 -1.65 7.99 9.24
N GLY A 300 -2.65 7.34 9.83
CA GLY A 300 -3.55 7.95 10.81
C GLY A 300 -4.56 8.95 10.23
N THR A 301 -4.56 9.19 8.91
CA THR A 301 -5.35 10.24 8.24
C THR A 301 -6.85 10.13 8.49
N MET A 302 -7.35 8.90 8.65
CA MET A 302 -8.75 8.61 9.00
C MET A 302 -8.95 8.39 10.50
N THR A 303 -8.18 7.47 11.10
CA THR A 303 -8.46 6.98 12.47
C THR A 303 -8.19 8.03 13.53
N ARG A 304 -7.19 8.89 13.35
CA ARG A 304 -6.86 9.97 14.31
C ARG A 304 -7.90 11.09 14.35
N ARG A 305 -8.81 11.11 13.38
CA ARG A 305 -9.96 12.03 13.35
C ARG A 305 -11.18 11.48 14.10
N SER A 306 -11.13 10.22 14.53
CA SER A 306 -12.14 9.64 15.43
C SER A 306 -11.71 9.89 16.88
N PRO A 307 -12.49 10.64 17.68
CA PRO A 307 -12.12 10.93 19.07
C PRO A 307 -11.84 9.67 19.90
N VAL A 308 -12.66 8.62 19.72
CA VAL A 308 -12.53 7.36 20.46
C VAL A 308 -11.25 6.60 20.11
N LEU A 309 -10.87 6.60 18.83
CA LEU A 309 -9.65 5.91 18.38
C LEU A 309 -8.40 6.71 18.77
N GLU A 310 -8.45 8.04 18.66
CA GLU A 310 -7.35 8.91 19.07
C GLU A 310 -7.09 8.82 20.57
N GLU A 311 -8.13 8.84 21.40
CA GLU A 311 -7.98 8.65 22.85
C GLU A 311 -7.34 7.29 23.21
N SER A 312 -7.61 6.25 22.41
CA SER A 312 -7.10 4.89 22.67
C SER A 312 -5.61 4.72 22.32
N ALA A 313 -5.07 5.55 21.42
CA ALA A 313 -3.66 5.51 21.03
C ALA A 313 -3.21 6.88 20.49
N PRO A 314 -3.01 7.88 21.37
CA PRO A 314 -2.91 9.29 21.00
C PRO A 314 -1.53 9.70 20.48
N SER A 315 -0.48 8.96 20.81
CA SER A 315 0.91 9.34 20.51
C SER A 315 1.78 8.16 20.10
N ALA A 316 2.88 8.47 19.42
CA ALA A 316 3.96 7.54 19.18
C ALA A 316 4.68 7.17 20.48
N TYR A 317 5.44 6.09 20.45
CA TYR A 317 6.34 5.64 21.50
C TYR A 317 7.40 4.71 20.92
N VAL A 318 8.53 4.55 21.62
CA VAL A 318 9.52 3.52 21.32
C VAL A 318 9.43 2.41 22.37
N GLU A 319 9.00 1.21 21.98
CA GLU A 319 9.06 0.05 22.87
C GLU A 319 10.53 -0.39 23.01
N MET A 320 10.98 -0.53 24.26
CA MET A 320 12.35 -0.89 24.59
C MET A 320 12.38 -1.95 25.70
N ASN A 321 13.36 -2.84 25.62
CA ASN A 321 13.58 -3.87 26.64
C ASN A 321 14.08 -3.24 27.96
N PRO A 322 13.71 -3.76 29.14
CA PRO A 322 14.18 -3.24 30.42
C PRO A 322 15.71 -3.19 30.56
N GLU A 323 16.43 -4.19 30.04
CA GLU A 323 17.90 -4.20 30.13
C GLU A 323 18.55 -3.09 29.30
N ASP A 324 18.06 -2.85 28.08
CA ASP A 324 18.56 -1.75 27.24
C ASP A 324 18.25 -0.39 27.88
N ALA A 325 17.06 -0.25 28.49
CA ALA A 325 16.66 0.97 29.18
C ALA A 325 17.53 1.24 30.42
N ASP A 326 17.82 0.21 31.21
CA ASP A 326 18.70 0.29 32.38
C ASP A 326 20.14 0.67 31.99
N GLU A 327 20.68 0.07 30.92
CA GLU A 327 22.01 0.40 30.38
C GLU A 327 22.10 1.86 29.89
N LEU A 328 21.00 2.40 29.35
CA LEU A 328 20.89 3.80 28.92
C LEU A 328 20.44 4.77 30.03
N GLY A 329 20.11 4.25 31.22
CA GLY A 329 19.61 5.03 32.36
C GLY A 329 18.29 5.76 32.07
N LEU A 330 17.41 5.14 31.28
CA LEU A 330 16.10 5.66 30.88
C LEU A 330 15.00 5.22 31.84
N VAL A 331 14.00 6.08 32.05
CA VAL A 331 12.80 5.77 32.84
C VAL A 331 11.59 5.66 31.91
N ASP A 332 10.62 4.80 32.25
CA ASP A 332 9.40 4.65 31.47
C ASP A 332 8.67 6.00 31.28
N ALA A 333 8.14 6.21 30.08
CA ALA A 333 7.53 7.46 29.61
C ALA A 333 8.47 8.69 29.55
N GLU A 334 9.78 8.54 29.76
CA GLU A 334 10.77 9.60 29.49
C GLU A 334 10.81 9.91 27.98
N GLU A 335 10.82 11.20 27.63
CA GLU A 335 11.03 11.65 26.24
C GLU A 335 12.46 11.36 25.80
N VAL A 336 12.62 10.64 24.70
CA VAL A 336 13.92 10.24 24.16
C VAL A 336 14.07 10.68 22.70
N GLU A 337 15.32 10.77 22.24
CA GLU A 337 15.63 10.92 20.83
C GLU A 337 16.02 9.56 20.24
N ALA A 338 15.26 9.11 19.23
CA ALA A 338 15.62 7.97 18.39
C ALA A 338 16.20 8.49 17.07
N SER A 339 17.44 8.13 16.77
CA SER A 339 18.16 8.61 15.59
C SER A 339 18.74 7.47 14.77
N SER A 340 18.87 7.72 13.47
CA SER A 340 19.48 6.83 12.48
C SER A 340 20.40 7.65 11.57
N ARG A 341 21.03 7.02 10.59
CA ARG A 341 21.85 7.71 9.57
C ARG A 341 21.07 8.73 8.74
N ARG A 342 19.74 8.67 8.74
CA ARG A 342 18.87 9.49 7.89
C ARG A 342 18.16 10.63 8.63
N GLY A 343 18.10 10.56 9.96
CA GLY A 343 17.38 11.56 10.74
C GLY A 343 17.10 11.12 12.18
N ALA A 344 16.37 11.95 12.90
CA ALA A 344 16.01 11.72 14.29
C ALA A 344 14.55 12.12 14.54
N ILE A 345 13.91 11.43 15.48
CA ILE A 345 12.56 11.72 15.97
C ILE A 345 12.56 11.71 17.50
N ARG A 346 11.60 12.42 18.10
CA ARG A 346 11.39 12.46 19.54
C ARG A 346 10.06 11.81 19.89
N LEU A 347 10.08 10.96 20.91
CA LEU A 347 8.93 10.18 21.35
C LEU A 347 9.21 9.59 22.73
N PRO A 348 8.17 9.26 23.52
CA PRO A 348 8.36 8.67 24.83
C PRO A 348 8.83 7.22 24.72
N VAL A 349 9.73 6.81 25.61
CA VAL A 349 10.08 5.39 25.77
C VAL A 349 8.95 4.64 26.48
N LYS A 350 8.68 3.43 26.03
CA LYS A 350 7.77 2.48 26.67
C LYS A 350 8.55 1.22 27.02
N ILE A 351 8.91 1.07 28.29
CA ILE A 351 9.70 -0.05 28.77
C ILE A 351 8.81 -1.29 28.89
N THR A 352 9.17 -2.37 28.19
CA THR A 352 8.39 -3.61 28.15
C THR A 352 9.23 -4.83 27.82
N ASP A 353 8.88 -5.98 28.38
CA ASP A 353 9.47 -7.30 28.09
C ASP A 353 8.99 -7.92 26.76
N ARG A 354 8.09 -7.22 26.03
CA ARG A 354 7.56 -7.68 24.74
C ARG A 354 8.62 -7.70 23.63
N VAL A 355 9.55 -6.74 23.66
CA VAL A 355 10.66 -6.65 22.71
C VAL A 355 11.93 -7.24 23.33
N ARG A 356 12.74 -7.89 22.50
CA ARG A 356 14.00 -8.49 22.94
C ARG A 356 15.06 -7.42 23.15
N LYS A 357 16.02 -7.68 24.03
CA LYS A 357 17.23 -6.86 24.16
C LYS A 357 17.89 -6.61 22.79
N GLY A 358 18.30 -5.38 22.52
CA GLY A 358 18.87 -4.92 21.26
C GLY A 358 17.86 -4.64 20.15
N LEU A 359 16.55 -4.85 20.37
CA LEU A 359 15.48 -4.59 19.42
C LEU A 359 14.50 -3.56 19.99
N VAL A 360 14.21 -2.53 19.22
CA VAL A 360 13.15 -1.57 19.53
C VAL A 360 12.02 -1.61 18.51
N PHE A 361 10.82 -1.24 18.94
CA PHE A 361 9.65 -1.13 18.07
C PHE A 361 9.07 0.29 18.09
N ILE A 362 8.79 0.84 16.91
CA ILE A 362 8.11 2.14 16.77
C ILE A 362 6.90 2.00 15.83
N PRO A 363 5.68 2.39 16.25
CA PRO A 363 4.54 2.45 15.37
C PRO A 363 4.63 3.64 14.41
N PHE A 364 4.33 3.45 13.13
CA PHE A 364 4.51 4.48 12.09
C PHE A 364 3.25 5.33 11.84
N HIS A 365 2.33 5.43 12.81
CA HIS A 365 1.02 6.07 12.62
C HIS A 365 1.00 7.59 12.80
N TYR A 366 2.09 8.16 13.31
CA TYR A 366 2.11 9.48 13.92
C TYR A 366 3.04 10.40 13.13
N LYS A 367 2.49 11.50 12.61
CA LYS A 367 3.26 12.47 11.81
C LYS A 367 4.28 13.24 12.64
N GLU A 368 3.95 13.50 13.90
CA GLU A 368 4.78 14.18 14.89
C GLU A 368 6.05 13.39 15.25
N ALA A 369 6.05 12.08 15.02
CA ALA A 369 7.19 11.19 15.23
C ALA A 369 7.23 10.14 14.12
N ALA A 370 7.47 10.60 12.89
CA ALA A 370 7.43 9.79 11.68
C ALA A 370 8.52 8.70 11.68
N ALA A 371 8.17 7.47 12.08
CA ALA A 371 9.12 6.35 12.16
C ALA A 371 9.86 6.04 10.85
N ASN A 372 9.21 6.27 9.71
CA ASN A 372 9.79 6.07 8.39
C ASN A 372 10.90 7.08 8.03
N LEU A 373 11.10 8.13 8.82
CA LEU A 373 12.30 8.97 8.72
C LEU A 373 13.57 8.20 9.10
N LEU A 374 13.43 7.15 9.92
CA LEU A 374 14.58 6.37 10.43
C LEU A 374 14.93 5.15 9.54
N THR A 375 14.00 4.69 8.70
CA THR A 375 14.13 3.46 7.91
C THR A 375 15.08 3.63 6.74
N ASN A 376 15.72 2.54 6.29
CA ASN A 376 16.68 2.57 5.17
C ASN A 376 16.01 2.51 3.78
N ASP A 377 16.84 2.71 2.76
CA ASP A 377 16.46 2.69 1.33
C ASP A 377 16.61 1.31 0.68
N ALA A 378 17.01 0.29 1.45
CA ALA A 378 17.36 -1.01 0.90
C ALA A 378 16.12 -1.70 0.33
N LEU A 379 16.24 -2.28 -0.86
CA LEU A 379 15.14 -2.93 -1.57
C LEU A 379 15.43 -4.42 -1.80
N ASP A 380 14.38 -5.24 -1.79
CA ASP A 380 14.46 -6.60 -2.34
C ASP A 380 14.87 -6.52 -3.83
N PRO A 381 15.89 -7.27 -4.28
CA PRO A 381 16.46 -7.11 -5.61
C PRO A 381 15.48 -7.48 -6.73
N GLN A 382 14.44 -8.26 -6.43
CA GLN A 382 13.49 -8.76 -7.42
C GLN A 382 12.16 -7.99 -7.44
N CYS A 383 11.49 -7.86 -6.30
CA CYS A 383 10.20 -7.20 -6.22
C CYS A 383 10.30 -5.72 -5.82
N LYS A 384 11.51 -5.23 -5.51
CA LYS A 384 11.81 -3.85 -5.12
C LYS A 384 11.04 -3.35 -3.90
N ILE A 385 10.51 -4.25 -3.07
CA ILE A 385 9.91 -3.88 -1.79
C ILE A 385 11.01 -3.45 -0.82
N ALA A 386 10.78 -2.33 -0.12
CA ALA A 386 11.72 -1.78 0.82
C ALA A 386 11.84 -2.57 2.15
N GLU A 387 13.03 -2.53 2.75
CA GLU A 387 13.40 -3.14 4.03
C GLU A 387 12.89 -2.31 5.22
N ALA A 388 11.57 -2.20 5.34
CA ALA A 388 10.95 -1.41 6.39
C ALA A 388 10.93 -2.09 7.78
N LYS A 389 11.55 -3.27 7.96
CA LYS A 389 11.48 -4.05 9.22
C LYS A 389 12.79 -4.15 9.97
N VAL A 390 13.88 -3.65 9.39
CA VAL A 390 15.20 -3.67 10.00
C VAL A 390 15.95 -2.42 9.55
N CYS A 391 16.40 -1.61 10.50
CA CYS A 391 17.52 -0.69 10.30
C CYS A 391 18.22 -0.46 11.64
N ALA A 392 19.44 0.07 11.61
CA ALA A 392 20.19 0.36 12.80
C ALA A 392 19.84 1.77 13.31
N ILE A 393 19.61 1.87 14.61
CA ILE A 393 19.30 3.14 15.27
C ILE A 393 20.06 3.28 16.59
N LYS A 394 20.05 4.51 17.12
CA LYS A 394 20.47 4.87 18.46
C LYS A 394 19.28 5.48 19.19
N VAL A 395 19.12 5.12 20.45
CA VAL A 395 18.17 5.78 21.36
C VAL A 395 18.96 6.37 22.52
N GLY A 396 18.61 7.59 22.92
CA GLY A 396 19.25 8.24 24.06
C GLY A 396 18.45 9.41 24.58
N LYS A 397 18.92 9.97 25.70
CA LYS A 397 18.34 11.17 26.29
C LYS A 397 18.45 12.35 25.33
N ILE A 398 17.44 13.21 25.37
CA ILE A 398 17.44 14.44 24.57
C ILE A 398 18.55 15.34 25.09
N ASP A 399 19.43 15.78 24.18
CA ASP A 399 20.41 16.82 24.45
C ASP A 399 19.69 18.18 24.55
N PRO A 400 19.65 18.81 25.74
CA PRO A 400 18.92 20.07 25.95
C PRO A 400 19.43 21.20 25.04
N GLU A 401 20.70 21.19 24.65
CA GLU A 401 21.29 22.24 23.80
C GLU A 401 20.90 22.09 22.32
N LYS A 402 20.48 20.89 21.90
CA LYS A 402 19.93 20.61 20.56
C LYS A 402 18.40 20.66 20.53
N ALA A 403 17.76 20.92 21.67
CA ALA A 403 16.30 20.94 21.78
C ALA A 403 15.66 22.17 21.10
N GLU A 404 16.37 23.30 21.03
CA GLU A 404 15.87 24.58 20.50
C GLU A 404 15.93 24.71 18.97
N ILE A 405 16.58 23.77 18.25
CA ILE A 405 16.81 23.88 16.81
C ILE A 405 16.00 22.80 16.07
N ARG A 406 14.73 23.10 15.75
CA ARG A 406 13.94 22.61 14.59
C ARG A 406 12.44 22.53 14.91
N LEU A 407 11.70 23.56 14.53
CA LEU A 407 10.27 23.53 14.21
C LEU A 407 10.03 24.53 13.07
N ASP A 408 10.51 24.18 11.89
CA ASP A 408 10.29 24.92 10.64
C ASP A 408 9.88 23.93 9.55
#